data_AF-A0A2D0HBQ3-F1
#
_entry.id   AF-A0A2D0HBQ3-F1
#
_cell.length_a   1.000
_cell.length_b   1.000
_cell.length_c   1.000
_cell.angle_alpha   90.00
_cell.angle_beta   90.00
_cell.angle_gamma   90.00
#
_symmetry.space_group_name_H-M   'P 1'
#
loop_
_entity.id
_entity.type
_entity.pdbx_description
1 polymer ?
#
loop_
_entity_poly.entity_id
_entity_poly.type
_entity_poly.pdbx_seq_one_letter_code
_entity_poly.pdbx_strand_id
1 'polypeptide(L)' 'MKTIPELKTRIQELSKQAVEFSRKASEVCLTDRQQAKYFRQQAREASKRTQVLIQELKRQEV' A
#
# COMPACT_ATOMS: atom_id res chain seq x y z
N MET A 1 4.21 10.85 -18.12
CA MET A 1 4.89 10.06 -17.06
C MET A 1 4.78 10.83 -15.76
N LYS A 2 4.61 10.15 -14.63
CA LYS A 2 4.71 10.82 -13.32
C LYS A 2 6.14 11.25 -13.09
N THR A 3 6.35 12.40 -12.46
CA THR A 3 7.69 12.87 -12.12
C THR A 3 8.29 12.06 -10.96
N ILE A 4 9.62 12.02 -10.83
CA ILE A 4 10.32 11.35 -9.72
C ILE A 4 9.76 11.80 -8.34
N PRO A 5 9.55 13.11 -8.07
CA PRO A 5 8.93 13.56 -6.83
C PRO A 5 7.51 13.00 -6.61
N GLU A 6 6.66 12.99 -7.65
CA GLU A 6 5.31 12.42 -7.56
C GLU A 6 5.32 10.92 -7.26
N LEU A 7 6.26 10.18 -7.86
CA LEU A 7 6.43 8.75 -7.57
C LEU A 7 6.81 8.53 -6.11
N LYS A 8 7.79 9.30 -5.58
CA LYS A 8 8.24 9.21 -4.18
C LYS A 8 7.10 9.54 -3.21
N THR A 9 6.37 10.62 -3.45
CA THR A 9 5.19 10.99 -2.64
C THR A 9 4.14 9.87 -2.66
N ARG A 10 3.82 9.34 -3.84
CA ARG A 10 2.79 8.30 -3.95
C ARG A 10 3.19 6.98 -3.31
N ILE A 11 4.47 6.61 -3.40
CA ILE A 11 5.03 5.44 -2.71
C ILE A 11 4.86 5.58 -1.20
N GLN A 12 5.15 6.76 -0.64
CA GLN A 12 5.01 7.01 0.80
C GLN A 12 3.55 6.92 1.25
N GLU A 13 2.62 7.54 0.51
CA GLU A 13 1.19 7.48 0.79
C GLU A 13 0.66 6.05 0.79
N LEU A 14 0.94 5.28 -0.27
CA LEU A 14 0.50 3.89 -0.39
C LEU A 14 1.12 3.00 0.70
N SER A 15 2.37 3.27 1.08
CA SER A 15 3.03 2.55 2.19
C SER A 15 2.33 2.82 3.52
N LYS A 16 1.96 4.08 3.80
CA LYS A 16 1.18 4.43 5.00
C LYS A 16 -0.19 3.73 4.99
N GLN A 17 -0.89 3.77 3.85
CA GLN A 17 -2.19 3.09 3.69
C GLN A 17 -2.09 1.58 3.91
N ALA A 18 -1.06 0.92 3.38
CA ALA A 18 -0.86 -0.52 3.58
C ALA A 18 -0.68 -0.87 5.07
N VAL A 19 0.08 -0.05 5.81
CA VAL A 19 0.28 -0.22 7.25
C VAL A 19 -1.03 0.02 8.02
N GLU A 20 -1.76 1.08 7.69
CA GLU A 20 -3.04 1.38 8.34
C GLU A 20 -4.08 0.28 8.12
N PHE A 21 -4.21 -0.23 6.90
CA PHE A 21 -5.10 -1.34 6.62
C PHE A 21 -4.67 -2.62 7.35
N SER A 22 -3.36 -2.87 7.47
CA SER A 22 -2.85 -4.00 8.25
C SER A 22 -3.18 -3.86 9.74
N ARG A 23 -3.09 -2.65 10.30
CA ARG A 23 -3.49 -2.37 11.70
C ARG A 23 -4.99 -2.58 11.90
N LYS A 24 -5.83 -1.97 11.06
CA LYS A 24 -7.29 -2.13 11.10
C LYS A 24 -7.71 -3.59 10.97
N ALA A 25 -7.04 -4.35 10.09
CA ALA A 25 -7.29 -5.78 9.96
C ALA A 25 -7.01 -6.55 11.25
N SER A 26 -5.95 -6.20 11.98
CA SER A 26 -5.61 -6.82 13.26
C SER A 26 -6.60 -6.44 14.36
N GLU A 27 -7.03 -5.18 14.41
CA GLU A 27 -8.02 -4.69 15.38
C GLU A 27 -9.35 -5.42 15.25
N VAL A 28 -9.83 -5.64 14.03
CA VAL A 28 -11.15 -6.25 13.79
C VAL A 28 -11.09 -7.76 13.61
N CYS A 29 -9.92 -8.42 13.62
CA CYS A 29 -9.83 -9.85 13.28
C CYS A 29 -10.55 -10.79 14.26
N LEU A 30 -10.72 -10.37 15.51
CA LEU A 30 -11.38 -11.15 16.56
C LEU A 30 -12.90 -10.90 16.59
N THR A 31 -13.34 -9.72 16.15
CA THR A 31 -14.73 -9.26 16.23
C THR A 31 -15.47 -9.37 14.90
N ASP A 32 -14.79 -9.14 13.79
CA ASP A 32 -15.33 -9.25 12.43
C ASP A 32 -14.28 -9.78 11.45
N ARG A 33 -14.36 -11.09 11.20
CA ARG A 33 -13.44 -11.79 10.29
C ARG A 33 -13.60 -11.36 8.83
N GLN A 34 -14.80 -10.99 8.39
CA GLN A 34 -15.02 -10.56 7.00
C GLN A 34 -14.41 -9.18 6.77
N GLN A 35 -14.64 -8.25 7.71
CA GLN A 35 -14.02 -6.93 7.67
C GLN A 35 -12.49 -7.02 7.78
N ALA A 36 -11.97 -7.93 8.60
CA ALA A 36 -10.52 -8.17 8.68
C ALA A 36 -9.95 -8.69 7.36
N LYS A 37 -10.66 -9.61 6.69
CA LYS A 37 -10.27 -10.12 5.36
C LYS A 37 -10.26 -9.00 4.32
N TYR A 38 -11.28 -8.13 4.33
CA TYR A 38 -11.34 -6.95 3.47
C TYR A 38 -10.13 -6.03 3.67
N PHE A 39 -9.83 -5.65 4.91
CA PHE A 39 -8.66 -4.81 5.19
C PHE A 39 -7.33 -5.47 4.82
N ARG A 40 -7.18 -6.79 5.03
CA ARG A 40 -5.97 -7.52 4.57
C ARG A 40 -5.82 -7.48 3.06
N GLN A 41 -6.92 -7.57 2.32
CA GLN A 41 -6.90 -7.44 0.87
C GLN A 41 -6.49 -6.03 0.44
N GLN A 42 -7.07 -4.99 1.05
CA GLN A 42 -6.69 -3.61 0.79
C GLN A 42 -5.21 -3.33 1.09
N ALA A 43 -4.69 -3.89 2.19
CA ALA A 43 -3.27 -3.79 2.53
C ALA A 43 -2.37 -4.43 1.45
N ARG A 44 -2.72 -5.64 0.98
CA ARG A 44 -1.98 -6.33 -0.09
C ARG A 44 -2.01 -5.55 -1.40
N GLU A 45 -3.16 -5.00 -1.78
CA GLU A 45 -3.29 -4.21 -3.00
C GLU A 45 -2.47 -2.92 -2.92
N ALA A 46 -2.51 -2.21 -1.79
CA ALA A 46 -1.67 -1.04 -1.54
C ALA A 46 -0.18 -1.38 -1.64
N SER A 47 0.29 -2.45 -0.98
CA SER A 47 1.67 -2.91 -1.07
C SER A 47 2.09 -3.28 -2.49
N LYS A 48 1.23 -3.97 -3.26
CA LYS A 48 1.52 -4.33 -4.65
C LYS A 48 1.66 -3.08 -5.52
N ARG A 49 0.78 -2.08 -5.34
CA ARG A 49 0.87 -0.79 -6.03
C ARG A 49 2.16 -0.06 -5.68
N THR A 50 2.57 -0.07 -4.42
CA THR A 50 3.87 0.50 -3.99
C THR A 50 5.03 -0.16 -4.73
N GLN A 51 5.06 -1.49 -4.82
CA GLN A 51 6.12 -2.23 -5.52
C GLN A 51 6.22 -1.85 -7.00
N VAL A 52 5.08 -1.71 -7.68
CA VAL A 52 5.04 -1.27 -9.08
C VAL A 52 5.63 0.14 -9.23
N LEU A 53 5.27 1.08 -8.34
CA LEU A 53 5.81 2.44 -8.40
C LEU A 53 7.30 2.49 -8.06
N ILE A 54 7.79 1.64 -7.17
CA ILE A 54 9.23 1.52 -6.89
C ILE A 54 9.98 1.01 -8.13
N GLN A 55 9.42 0.03 -8.85
CA GLN A 55 10.01 -0.45 -10.10
C GLN A 55 10.04 0.64 -11.17
N GLU A 56 8.96 1.42 -11.29
CA GLU A 56 8.91 2.57 -12.19
C GLU A 56 9.94 3.64 -11.81
N LEU A 57 10.05 3.97 -10.52
CA LEU A 57 11.04 4.93 -10.02
C LEU A 57 12.46 4.47 -10.37
N LYS A 58 12.78 3.19 -10.15
CA LYS A 58 14.09 2.62 -10.52
C LYS A 58 14.37 2.70 -12.01
N ARG A 59 13.35 2.58 -12.87
CA ARG A 59 13.51 2.71 -14.33
C ARG A 59 13.76 4.16 -14.76
N GLN A 60 13.29 5.14 -14.00
CA GLN A 60 13.50 6.56 -14.29
C GLN A 60 14.81 7.11 -13.72
N GLU A 61 15.38 6.44 -12.72
CA GLU A 61 16.68 6.78 -12.12
C GLU A 61 17.88 6.09 -12.83
N VAL A 62 17.63 5.25 -13.84
CA VAL A 62 18.62 4.63 -14.75
C VAL A 62 18.70 5.44 -16.03
#